data_AF-A0A7Y5LYQ0-F1
#
_entry.id   AF-A0A7Y5LYQ0-F1
#
_cell.length_a   1.000
_cell.length_b   1.000
_cell.length_c   1.000
_cell.angle_alpha   90.00
_cell.angle_beta   90.00
_cell.angle_gamma   90.00
#
_symmetry.space_group_name_H-M   'P 1'
#
loop_
_entity.id
_entity.type
_entity.pdbx_description
1 polymer ?
#
loop_
_entity_poly.entity_id
_entity_poly.type
_entity_poly.pdbx_seq_one_letter_code
_entity_poly.pdbx_strand_id
1 'polypeptide(L)'
;MASLLDRVDSPQDLKGIPPGDLPALCAEIRSLILGTVLQTGGHLATNLGSVELITALHYVYDAPRDHLVFDVGHQVYAHKILTGRKSRIATLRQEGGLSGFSNREESPYDLFTTGHAGTALSTALGLACGEKVRGGTARTVAVIGDAGIGAGMAFEALNMAGEVKRDLLVVLNDNRMSIAPSNGAMVGYFTRLRTNPSYRKAKHDVAEAVERIFGGKAREAAEHWYHTLRYAVVPGHLFEELGFHYFGPVDGHDVQTLVRELRDLRDVGGPRLLHVVTEKGHGYEPARQDPVKFHGVKPSPKKPAPAPDVKVPPAAAPQVSWTRASQNEDGFEVHRRVPGGTSFLLSVLPAGTTTMEDAGLLPARTYGYTVHAWNEVGSGASAETWGTTAGTFTPAVVKGTLAASAAAGKDRVKIDGTLEGAGALSPVVEGMTIRLGGEAAPFFTLTVPAASNSWRAKAGRLTWKSAAGTKPKVKLDLDPARGTFRLSVASADFAAAPAAALECWIACGLDAGRSLETWQESKPGSGKFRFPAKGM
;
A
#
# COMPACT_ATOMS: atom_id res chain seq x y z
N MET A 1 -20.99 18.37 10.44
CA MET A 1 -21.36 17.57 11.63
C MET A 1 -20.34 16.45 11.75
N ALA A 2 -20.01 15.99 12.96
CA ALA A 2 -19.16 14.81 13.13
C ALA A 2 -19.85 13.57 12.55
N SER A 3 -19.09 12.66 11.93
CA SER A 3 -19.62 11.42 11.34
C SER A 3 -20.25 10.53 12.42
N LEU A 4 -21.35 9.84 12.08
CA LEU A 4 -21.96 8.86 12.97
C LEU A 4 -21.06 7.63 13.15
N LEU A 5 -20.41 7.21 12.07
CA LEU A 5 -19.50 6.08 12.05
C LEU A 5 -18.25 6.31 12.91
N ASP A 6 -17.77 7.55 13.04
CA ASP A 6 -16.66 7.88 13.94
C ASP A 6 -16.97 7.58 15.41
N ARG A 7 -18.26 7.55 15.78
CA ARG A 7 -18.72 7.25 17.14
C ARG A 7 -18.89 5.75 17.42
N VAL A 8 -18.70 4.89 16.41
CA VAL A 8 -18.95 3.46 16.51
C VAL A 8 -17.66 2.68 16.29
N ASP A 9 -17.14 2.07 17.36
CA ASP A 9 -16.04 1.11 17.31
C ASP A 9 -16.46 -0.27 17.81
N SER A 10 -17.64 -0.41 18.42
CA SER A 10 -18.18 -1.68 18.90
C SER A 10 -19.70 -1.78 18.70
N PRO A 11 -20.29 -3.00 18.80
CA PRO A 11 -21.74 -3.15 18.81
C PRO A 11 -22.43 -2.40 19.95
N GLN A 12 -21.73 -2.14 21.06
CA GLN A 12 -22.29 -1.38 22.17
C GLN A 12 -22.41 0.10 21.84
N ASP A 13 -21.44 0.67 21.13
CA ASP A 13 -21.52 2.06 20.65
C ASP A 13 -22.64 2.21 19.61
N LEU A 14 -22.77 1.21 18.73
CA LEU A 14 -23.85 1.14 17.73
C LEU A 14 -25.23 1.21 18.41
N LYS A 15 -25.43 0.49 19.52
CA LYS A 15 -26.70 0.54 20.29
C LYS A 15 -26.99 1.91 20.89
N GLY A 16 -25.97 2.78 21.05
CA GLY A 16 -26.11 4.18 21.45
C GLY A 16 -26.57 5.12 20.33
N ILE A 17 -26.62 4.66 19.08
CA ILE A 17 -27.14 5.44 17.95
C ILE A 17 -28.68 5.38 17.96
N PRO A 18 -29.38 6.53 17.88
CA PRO A 18 -30.83 6.54 17.76
C PRO A 18 -31.31 5.75 16.53
N PRO A 19 -32.40 4.96 16.62
CA PRO A 19 -32.90 4.17 15.49
C PRO A 19 -33.16 4.99 14.22
N GLY A 20 -33.58 6.26 14.35
CA GLY A 20 -33.81 7.19 13.24
C GLY A 20 -32.54 7.58 12.48
N ASP A 21 -31.37 7.47 13.11
CA ASP A 21 -30.06 7.82 12.53
C ASP A 21 -29.36 6.62 11.86
N LEU A 22 -29.88 5.39 12.07
CA LEU A 22 -29.30 4.17 11.48
C LEU A 22 -29.22 4.20 9.95
N PRO A 23 -30.21 4.73 9.19
CA PRO A 23 -30.08 4.86 7.74
C PRO A 23 -28.87 5.70 7.31
N ALA A 24 -28.58 6.79 8.04
CA ALA A 24 -27.42 7.63 7.76
C ALA A 24 -26.11 6.90 8.09
N LEU A 25 -26.07 6.15 9.20
CA LEU A 25 -24.92 5.31 9.54
C LEU A 25 -24.66 4.24 8.46
N CYS A 26 -25.70 3.58 7.95
CA CYS A 26 -25.57 2.61 6.85
C CYS A 26 -24.98 3.24 5.59
N ALA A 27 -25.36 4.50 5.28
CA ALA A 27 -24.77 5.23 4.16
C ALA A 27 -23.26 5.49 4.37
N GLU A 28 -22.84 5.90 5.57
CA GLU A 28 -21.42 6.12 5.89
C GLU A 28 -20.61 4.80 5.80
N ILE A 29 -21.13 3.69 6.33
CA ILE A 29 -20.51 2.36 6.24
C ILE A 29 -20.35 1.95 4.78
N ARG A 30 -21.38 2.16 3.96
CA ARG A 30 -21.37 1.86 2.53
C ARG A 30 -20.31 2.66 1.79
N SER A 31 -20.19 3.95 2.06
CA SER A 31 -19.15 4.81 1.50
C SER A 31 -17.75 4.33 1.86
N LEU A 32 -17.52 3.92 3.12
CA LEU A 32 -16.23 3.38 3.57
C LEU A 32 -15.89 2.07 2.85
N ILE A 33 -16.85 1.15 2.72
CA ILE A 33 -16.69 -0.10 1.98
C ILE A 33 -16.32 0.19 0.53
N LEU A 34 -17.06 1.07 -0.15
CA LEU A 34 -16.81 1.42 -1.55
C LEU A 34 -15.40 2.00 -1.75
N GLY A 35 -15.02 3.00 -0.94
CA GLY A 35 -13.71 3.66 -1.03
C GLY A 35 -12.54 2.71 -0.75
N THR A 36 -12.74 1.75 0.16
CA THR A 36 -11.72 0.76 0.52
C THR A 36 -11.58 -0.32 -0.56
N VAL A 37 -12.68 -0.97 -0.91
CA VAL A 37 -12.67 -2.17 -1.77
C VAL A 37 -12.27 -1.83 -3.21
N LEU A 38 -12.57 -0.62 -3.70
CA LEU A 38 -12.06 -0.15 -5.00
C LEU A 38 -10.53 0.06 -5.01
N GLN A 39 -9.91 0.24 -3.85
CA GLN A 39 -8.46 0.38 -3.73
C GLN A 39 -7.75 -0.94 -3.42
N THR A 40 -8.38 -1.82 -2.66
CA THR A 40 -7.76 -3.08 -2.19
C THR A 40 -8.20 -4.31 -2.98
N GLY A 41 -9.25 -4.18 -3.79
CA GLY A 41 -9.97 -5.32 -4.35
C GLY A 41 -10.80 -6.06 -3.29
N GLY A 42 -11.53 -7.09 -3.74
CA GLY A 42 -12.35 -7.97 -2.89
C GLY A 42 -13.83 -7.97 -3.23
N HIS A 43 -14.66 -8.50 -2.33
CA HIS A 43 -16.09 -8.67 -2.60
C HIS A 43 -16.86 -7.37 -2.41
N LEU A 44 -17.27 -6.70 -3.49
CA LEU A 44 -17.97 -5.41 -3.37
C LEU A 44 -19.49 -5.59 -3.27
N ALA A 45 -20.11 -6.12 -4.31
CA ALA A 45 -21.58 -6.07 -4.45
C ALA A 45 -22.31 -6.79 -3.30
N THR A 46 -21.80 -7.93 -2.81
CA THR A 46 -22.44 -8.64 -1.68
C THR A 46 -22.35 -7.84 -0.36
N ASN A 47 -21.25 -7.12 -0.13
CA ASN A 47 -21.11 -6.29 1.07
C ASN A 47 -22.00 -5.06 1.04
N LEU A 48 -22.16 -4.43 -0.13
CA LEU A 48 -23.05 -3.28 -0.28
C LEU A 48 -24.53 -3.64 -0.01
N GLY A 49 -24.94 -4.85 -0.42
CA GLY A 49 -26.30 -5.36 -0.23
C GLY A 49 -26.64 -5.82 1.19
N SER A 50 -25.65 -5.99 2.08
CA SER A 50 -25.86 -6.55 3.43
C SER A 50 -25.64 -5.54 4.57
N VAL A 51 -25.36 -4.27 4.25
CA VAL A 51 -25.04 -3.23 5.24
C VAL A 51 -26.16 -3.07 6.28
N GLU A 52 -27.40 -2.86 5.84
CA GLU A 52 -28.54 -2.65 6.72
C GLU A 52 -28.84 -3.89 7.58
N LEU A 53 -28.82 -5.07 6.97
CA LEU A 53 -29.03 -6.35 7.66
C LEU A 53 -28.02 -6.57 8.79
N ILE A 54 -26.74 -6.36 8.50
CA ILE A 54 -25.67 -6.58 9.48
C ILE A 54 -25.70 -5.52 10.57
N THR A 55 -26.03 -4.28 10.21
CA THR A 55 -26.23 -3.20 11.18
C THR A 55 -27.37 -3.55 12.14
N ALA A 56 -28.51 -4.02 11.63
CA ALA A 56 -29.65 -4.42 12.45
C ALA A 56 -29.32 -5.62 13.36
N LEU A 57 -28.57 -6.62 12.86
CA LEU A 57 -28.11 -7.76 13.66
C LEU A 57 -27.25 -7.31 14.84
N HIS A 58 -26.23 -6.47 14.62
CA HIS A 58 -25.39 -5.96 15.71
C HIS A 58 -26.11 -4.99 16.64
N TYR A 59 -27.15 -4.30 16.16
CA TYR A 59 -27.98 -3.44 16.98
C TYR A 59 -28.85 -4.23 17.96
N VAL A 60 -29.33 -5.42 17.56
CA VAL A 60 -30.25 -6.24 18.36
C VAL A 60 -29.54 -7.30 19.20
N TYR A 61 -28.52 -7.96 18.65
CA TYR A 61 -27.79 -9.04 19.32
C TYR A 61 -26.56 -8.52 20.05
N ASP A 62 -26.14 -9.25 21.08
CA ASP A 62 -25.02 -8.88 21.93
C ASP A 62 -23.77 -9.69 21.60
N ALA A 63 -23.22 -9.53 20.38
CA ALA A 63 -21.99 -10.20 20.01
C ALA A 63 -20.79 -9.66 20.84
N PRO A 64 -19.79 -10.49 21.22
CA PRO A 64 -19.63 -11.89 20.87
C PRO A 64 -20.36 -12.88 21.81
N ARG A 65 -21.11 -12.40 22.81
CA ARG A 65 -21.89 -13.27 23.71
C ARG A 65 -22.97 -14.01 22.94
N ASP A 66 -23.78 -13.29 22.17
CA ASP A 66 -24.69 -13.88 21.20
C ASP A 66 -23.89 -14.28 19.95
N HIS A 67 -24.18 -15.46 19.40
CA HIS A 67 -23.44 -16.06 18.31
C HIS A 67 -23.97 -15.62 16.95
N LEU A 68 -23.15 -14.90 16.18
CA LEU A 68 -23.44 -14.55 14.79
C LEU A 68 -22.52 -15.34 13.86
N VAL A 69 -23.08 -16.20 13.02
CA VAL A 69 -22.33 -17.02 12.05
C VAL A 69 -22.74 -16.64 10.64
N PHE A 70 -21.78 -16.28 9.79
CA PHE A 70 -22.01 -15.83 8.42
C PHE A 70 -21.55 -16.88 7.41
N ASP A 71 -22.45 -17.35 6.55
CA ASP A 71 -22.11 -18.34 5.52
C ASP A 71 -21.21 -17.75 4.45
N VAL A 72 -20.17 -18.51 4.03
CA VAL A 72 -19.04 -18.05 3.20
C VAL A 72 -18.20 -16.97 3.90
N GLY A 73 -18.82 -15.95 4.49
CA GLY A 73 -18.18 -14.81 5.16
C GLY A 73 -17.74 -13.70 4.21
N HIS A 74 -18.05 -13.79 2.91
CA HIS A 74 -17.67 -12.76 1.95
C HIS A 74 -18.49 -11.47 2.05
N GLN A 75 -19.56 -11.47 2.84
CA GLN A 75 -20.50 -10.37 3.07
C GLN A 75 -20.36 -9.73 4.46
N VAL A 76 -19.18 -9.76 5.07
CA VAL A 76 -18.99 -9.39 6.49
C VAL A 76 -18.26 -8.06 6.69
N TYR A 77 -18.09 -7.21 5.68
CA TYR A 77 -17.30 -5.98 5.83
C TYR A 77 -17.97 -4.98 6.78
N ALA A 78 -19.30 -4.83 6.71
CA ALA A 78 -20.05 -4.07 7.70
C ALA A 78 -19.89 -4.68 9.11
N HIS A 79 -19.86 -6.01 9.22
CA HIS A 79 -19.64 -6.70 10.48
C HIS A 79 -18.25 -6.38 11.04
N LYS A 80 -17.19 -6.42 10.23
CA LYS A 80 -15.82 -6.05 10.65
C LYS A 80 -15.75 -4.59 11.09
N ILE A 81 -16.36 -3.68 10.33
CA ILE A 81 -16.39 -2.24 10.65
C ILE A 81 -17.04 -2.00 12.01
N LEU A 82 -18.19 -2.62 12.27
CA LEU A 82 -18.97 -2.46 13.51
C LEU A 82 -18.39 -3.19 14.74
N THR A 83 -17.28 -3.92 14.57
CA THR A 83 -16.68 -4.76 15.62
C THR A 83 -15.18 -4.48 15.80
N GLY A 84 -14.81 -3.20 15.86
CA GLY A 84 -13.49 -2.75 16.27
C GLY A 84 -12.42 -2.76 15.17
N ARG A 85 -12.78 -3.08 13.93
CA ARG A 85 -11.79 -3.21 12.82
C ARG A 85 -11.88 -2.10 11.77
N LYS A 86 -12.68 -1.05 12.02
CA LYS A 86 -12.81 0.13 11.16
C LYS A 86 -11.45 0.74 10.77
N SER A 87 -10.56 0.96 11.74
CA SER A 87 -9.23 1.56 11.51
C SER A 87 -8.30 0.70 10.64
N ARG A 88 -8.53 -0.62 10.60
CA ARG A 88 -7.74 -1.57 9.80
C ARG A 88 -8.37 -1.89 8.45
N ILE A 89 -9.56 -1.37 8.15
CA ILE A 89 -10.30 -1.76 6.95
C ILE A 89 -9.53 -1.48 5.65
N ALA A 90 -8.68 -0.44 5.64
CA ALA A 90 -7.80 -0.10 4.52
C ALA A 90 -6.76 -1.19 4.18
N THR A 91 -6.52 -2.15 5.08
CA THR A 91 -5.58 -3.28 4.90
C THR A 91 -6.27 -4.54 4.35
N LEU A 92 -7.55 -4.46 4.02
CA LEU A 92 -8.35 -5.59 3.57
C LEU A 92 -7.68 -6.35 2.41
N ARG A 93 -7.55 -7.67 2.56
CA ARG A 93 -6.92 -8.59 1.59
C ARG A 93 -5.49 -8.24 1.19
N GLN A 94 -4.81 -7.42 1.99
CA GLN A 94 -3.37 -7.17 1.84
C GLN A 94 -2.58 -8.13 2.73
N GLU A 95 -1.33 -8.39 2.40
CA GLU A 95 -0.43 -9.20 3.24
C GLU A 95 -0.31 -8.57 4.63
N GLY A 96 -0.46 -9.38 5.69
CA GLY A 96 -0.51 -8.91 7.08
C GLY A 96 -1.77 -8.10 7.47
N GLY A 97 -2.71 -7.91 6.54
CA GLY A 97 -3.94 -7.14 6.72
C GLY A 97 -5.15 -7.97 7.15
N LEU A 98 -6.35 -7.37 7.03
CA LEU A 98 -7.62 -8.07 7.35
C LEU A 98 -7.98 -9.10 6.27
N SER A 99 -8.58 -10.22 6.70
CA SER A 99 -9.14 -11.22 5.80
C SER A 99 -10.33 -10.66 5.01
N GLY A 100 -10.52 -11.15 3.78
CA GLY A 100 -11.74 -10.89 3.00
C GLY A 100 -12.97 -11.68 3.46
N PHE A 101 -12.82 -12.51 4.49
CA PHE A 101 -13.86 -13.35 5.08
C PHE A 101 -13.88 -13.20 6.60
N SER A 102 -14.83 -13.81 7.29
CA SER A 102 -14.76 -13.95 8.74
C SER A 102 -13.54 -14.81 9.11
N ASN A 103 -12.78 -14.40 10.12
CA ASN A 103 -11.55 -15.05 10.56
C ASN A 103 -11.43 -15.00 12.09
N ARG A 104 -11.42 -16.18 12.71
CA ARG A 104 -11.36 -16.35 14.17
C ARG A 104 -10.10 -15.77 14.80
N GLU A 105 -8.98 -15.81 14.08
CA GLU A 105 -7.72 -15.25 14.57
C GLU A 105 -7.72 -13.71 14.50
N GLU A 106 -8.63 -13.10 13.74
CA GLU A 106 -8.72 -11.66 13.55
C GLU A 106 -9.56 -10.97 14.63
N SER A 107 -10.55 -11.67 15.20
CA SER A 107 -11.56 -11.04 16.05
C SER A 107 -12.36 -12.05 16.89
N PRO A 108 -12.70 -11.73 18.16
CA PRO A 108 -13.61 -12.55 18.96
C PRO A 108 -15.05 -12.55 18.42
N TYR A 109 -15.40 -11.59 17.55
CA TYR A 109 -16.71 -11.52 16.89
C TYR A 109 -16.84 -12.49 15.71
N ASP A 110 -15.72 -13.08 15.25
CA ASP A 110 -15.66 -14.04 14.16
C ASP A 110 -15.51 -15.44 14.78
N LEU A 111 -16.61 -16.11 15.11
CA LEU A 111 -16.54 -17.38 15.85
C LEU A 111 -15.79 -18.48 15.09
N PHE A 112 -15.84 -18.44 13.75
CA PHE A 112 -15.21 -19.39 12.84
C PHE A 112 -14.55 -18.66 11.67
N THR A 113 -13.52 -19.27 11.12
CA THR A 113 -12.96 -18.85 9.84
C THR A 113 -13.75 -19.50 8.71
N THR A 114 -14.35 -18.69 7.85
CA THR A 114 -15.25 -19.17 6.78
C THR A 114 -14.67 -18.90 5.39
N GLY A 115 -15.22 -19.59 4.40
CA GLY A 115 -14.89 -19.39 2.98
C GLY A 115 -15.71 -20.31 2.07
N HIS A 116 -16.00 -21.53 2.53
CA HIS A 116 -16.91 -22.46 1.85
C HIS A 116 -18.38 -22.15 2.19
N ALA A 117 -19.26 -22.34 1.21
CA ALA A 117 -20.70 -22.13 1.35
C ALA A 117 -21.41 -23.32 2.02
N GLY A 118 -22.55 -23.06 2.65
CA GLY A 118 -23.44 -24.06 3.25
C GLY A 118 -23.03 -24.55 4.64
N THR A 119 -22.03 -23.92 5.28
CA THR A 119 -21.44 -24.38 6.55
C THR A 119 -21.99 -23.65 7.77
N ALA A 120 -22.52 -22.44 7.61
CA ALA A 120 -22.93 -21.61 8.74
C ALA A 120 -24.09 -22.21 9.53
N LEU A 121 -25.05 -22.84 8.86
CA LEU A 121 -26.24 -23.36 9.53
C LEU A 121 -25.92 -24.54 10.45
N SER A 122 -25.14 -25.52 9.96
CA SER A 122 -24.68 -26.66 10.76
C SER A 122 -23.86 -26.18 11.96
N THR A 123 -22.96 -25.22 11.72
CA THR A 123 -22.13 -24.61 12.77
C THR A 123 -22.98 -23.92 13.84
N ALA A 124 -23.94 -23.09 13.44
CA ALA A 124 -24.84 -22.39 14.33
C ALA A 124 -25.76 -23.35 15.11
N LEU A 125 -26.23 -24.43 14.49
CA LEU A 125 -27.01 -25.45 15.18
C LEU A 125 -26.19 -26.14 16.27
N GLY A 126 -24.93 -26.48 15.98
CA GLY A 126 -23.99 -27.03 16.97
C GLY A 126 -23.78 -26.10 18.16
N LEU A 127 -23.60 -24.80 17.91
CA LEU A 127 -23.52 -23.79 18.97
C LEU A 127 -24.79 -23.72 19.81
N ALA A 128 -25.97 -23.70 19.18
CA ALA A 128 -27.25 -23.66 19.89
C ALA A 128 -27.47 -24.92 20.77
N CYS A 129 -27.06 -26.10 20.29
CA CYS A 129 -27.03 -27.33 21.08
C CYS A 129 -26.05 -27.22 22.26
N GLY A 130 -24.83 -26.71 22.02
CA GLY A 130 -23.82 -26.51 23.04
C GLY A 130 -24.26 -25.55 24.15
N GLU A 131 -24.89 -24.44 23.80
CA GLU A 131 -25.47 -23.49 24.76
C GLU A 131 -26.49 -24.16 25.66
N LYS A 132 -27.39 -24.98 25.09
CA LYS A 132 -28.37 -25.72 25.87
C LYS A 132 -27.71 -26.67 26.87
N VAL A 133 -26.67 -27.39 26.46
CA VAL A 133 -25.91 -28.31 27.34
C VAL A 133 -25.24 -27.55 28.48
N ARG A 134 -24.72 -26.35 28.20
CA ARG A 134 -24.05 -25.49 29.19
C ARG A 134 -25.00 -24.73 30.10
N GLY A 135 -26.32 -24.79 29.87
CA GLY A 135 -27.30 -23.97 30.56
C GLY A 135 -27.17 -22.47 30.23
N GLY A 136 -26.56 -22.14 29.08
CA GLY A 136 -26.38 -20.77 28.62
C GLY A 136 -27.64 -20.18 28.01
N THR A 137 -27.64 -18.85 27.87
CA THR A 137 -28.77 -18.08 27.33
C THR A 137 -28.37 -17.30 26.08
N ALA A 138 -27.18 -17.56 25.52
CA ALA A 138 -26.74 -16.88 24.31
C ALA A 138 -27.67 -17.20 23.14
N ARG A 139 -28.01 -16.16 22.37
CA ARG A 139 -28.80 -16.35 21.14
C ARG A 139 -27.88 -16.75 20.00
N THR A 140 -28.34 -17.62 19.11
CA THR A 140 -27.56 -18.08 17.96
C THR A 140 -28.26 -17.75 16.65
N VAL A 141 -27.53 -17.10 15.75
CA VAL A 141 -28.01 -16.63 14.45
C VAL A 141 -27.08 -17.11 13.34
N ALA A 142 -27.65 -17.74 12.31
CA ALA A 142 -26.97 -18.07 11.07
C ALA A 142 -27.45 -17.16 9.95
N VAL A 143 -26.55 -16.45 9.27
CA VAL A 143 -26.86 -15.64 8.09
C VAL A 143 -26.40 -16.39 6.84
N ILE A 144 -27.33 -16.74 5.96
CA ILE A 144 -27.08 -17.56 4.77
C ILE A 144 -27.73 -16.95 3.53
N GLY A 145 -27.06 -17.04 2.38
CA GLY A 145 -27.61 -16.57 1.11
C GLY A 145 -28.61 -17.57 0.50
N ASP A 146 -29.43 -17.10 -0.44
CA ASP A 146 -30.41 -17.92 -1.18
C ASP A 146 -29.80 -19.07 -1.96
N ALA A 147 -28.58 -18.91 -2.50
CA ALA A 147 -27.86 -20.01 -3.12
C ALA A 147 -27.24 -20.99 -2.10
N GLY A 148 -26.83 -20.49 -0.93
CA GLY A 148 -26.15 -21.28 0.10
C GLY A 148 -27.08 -22.20 0.87
N ILE A 149 -28.33 -21.79 1.10
CA ILE A 149 -29.32 -22.57 1.86
C ILE A 149 -29.71 -23.88 1.17
N GLY A 150 -29.53 -23.97 -0.15
CA GLY A 150 -29.76 -25.20 -0.93
C GLY A 150 -28.59 -26.18 -0.93
N ALA A 151 -27.44 -25.83 -0.33
CA ALA A 151 -26.31 -26.74 -0.21
C ALA A 151 -26.68 -27.95 0.65
N GLY A 152 -26.19 -29.15 0.32
CA GLY A 152 -26.55 -30.39 1.02
C GLY A 152 -26.34 -30.31 2.54
N MET A 153 -25.21 -29.75 2.99
CA MET A 153 -24.92 -29.55 4.41
C MET A 153 -25.87 -28.56 5.10
N ALA A 154 -26.26 -27.49 4.39
CA ALA A 154 -27.25 -26.54 4.91
C ALA A 154 -28.62 -27.20 5.01
N PHE A 155 -29.02 -28.00 4.02
CA PHE A 155 -30.30 -28.71 4.03
C PHE A 155 -30.37 -29.78 5.12
N GLU A 156 -29.29 -30.54 5.33
CA GLU A 156 -29.17 -31.50 6.43
C GLU A 156 -29.32 -30.79 7.79
N ALA A 157 -28.66 -29.64 7.96
CA ALA A 157 -28.77 -28.84 9.18
C ALA A 157 -30.18 -28.25 9.38
N LEU A 158 -30.91 -27.87 8.32
CA LEU A 158 -32.32 -27.48 8.42
C LEU A 158 -33.14 -28.65 8.96
N ASN A 159 -33.02 -29.82 8.34
CA ASN A 159 -33.76 -31.01 8.78
C ASN A 159 -33.47 -31.35 10.25
N MET A 160 -32.20 -31.33 10.64
CA MET A 160 -31.79 -31.61 12.03
C MET A 160 -32.30 -30.56 13.01
N ALA A 161 -32.31 -29.28 12.65
CA ALA A 161 -32.80 -28.20 13.51
C ALA A 161 -34.28 -28.40 13.88
N GLY A 162 -35.10 -28.88 12.94
CA GLY A 162 -36.51 -29.23 13.18
C GLY A 162 -36.70 -30.37 14.18
N GLU A 163 -35.78 -31.32 14.20
CA GLU A 163 -35.78 -32.44 15.16
C GLU A 163 -35.35 -31.98 16.56
N VAL A 164 -34.22 -31.29 16.67
CA VAL A 164 -33.65 -30.92 17.98
C VAL A 164 -34.30 -29.69 18.62
N LYS A 165 -35.03 -28.89 17.83
CA LYS A 165 -35.84 -27.73 18.25
C LYS A 165 -35.09 -26.77 19.18
N ARG A 166 -33.84 -26.42 18.82
CA ARG A 166 -33.05 -25.44 19.57
C ARG A 166 -33.39 -24.02 19.15
N ASP A 167 -33.10 -23.07 20.03
CA ASP A 167 -33.26 -21.64 19.76
C ASP A 167 -32.21 -21.18 18.73
N LEU A 168 -32.54 -21.36 17.45
CA LEU A 168 -31.72 -20.99 16.30
C LEU A 168 -32.52 -20.04 15.39
N LEU A 169 -31.97 -18.85 15.12
CA LEU A 169 -32.49 -17.99 14.06
C LEU A 169 -31.68 -18.18 12.78
N VAL A 170 -32.35 -18.46 11.68
CA VAL A 170 -31.79 -18.48 10.34
C VAL A 170 -32.23 -17.23 9.61
N VAL A 171 -31.29 -16.39 9.22
CA VAL A 171 -31.55 -15.22 8.40
C VAL A 171 -31.18 -15.58 6.96
N LEU A 172 -32.20 -15.76 6.13
CA LEU A 172 -32.06 -15.98 4.70
C LEU A 172 -31.93 -14.62 4.02
N ASN A 173 -30.73 -14.31 3.53
CA ASN A 173 -30.44 -13.13 2.72
C ASN A 173 -30.68 -13.46 1.23
N ASP A 174 -31.91 -13.25 0.74
CA ASP A 174 -32.31 -13.47 -0.65
C ASP A 174 -32.06 -12.22 -1.50
N ASN A 175 -31.00 -12.26 -2.30
CA ASN A 175 -30.73 -11.25 -3.33
C ASN A 175 -30.83 -11.79 -4.75
N ARG A 176 -31.34 -13.02 -4.91
CA ARG A 176 -31.49 -13.74 -6.19
C ARG A 176 -30.18 -14.09 -6.88
N MET A 177 -29.04 -13.98 -6.18
CA MET A 177 -27.71 -14.14 -6.75
C MET A 177 -26.81 -15.03 -5.88
N SER A 178 -26.12 -15.96 -6.53
CA SER A 178 -24.87 -16.52 -6.03
C SER A 178 -23.73 -15.59 -6.44
N ILE A 179 -22.74 -16.06 -7.21
CA ILE A 179 -21.89 -15.19 -8.04
C ILE A 179 -22.71 -14.68 -9.23
N ALA A 180 -23.27 -15.61 -10.01
CA ALA A 180 -24.26 -15.42 -11.07
C ALA A 180 -25.69 -15.55 -10.50
N PRO A 181 -26.75 -15.31 -11.30
CA PRO A 181 -28.13 -15.52 -10.84
C PRO A 181 -28.32 -16.91 -10.22
N SER A 182 -28.97 -16.96 -9.06
CA SER A 182 -29.22 -18.22 -8.36
C SER A 182 -30.13 -19.13 -9.17
N ASN A 183 -29.90 -20.45 -9.09
CA ASN A 183 -30.68 -21.46 -9.82
C ASN A 183 -31.15 -22.59 -8.87
N GLY A 184 -32.03 -23.46 -9.37
CA GLY A 184 -32.55 -24.61 -8.62
C GLY A 184 -33.97 -24.43 -8.07
N ALA A 185 -34.55 -25.53 -7.60
CA ALA A 185 -35.95 -25.59 -7.18
C ALA A 185 -36.26 -24.68 -5.97
N MET A 186 -35.31 -24.53 -5.04
CA MET A 186 -35.42 -23.65 -3.87
C MET A 186 -35.54 -22.16 -4.27
N VAL A 187 -34.77 -21.73 -5.26
CA VAL A 187 -34.83 -20.34 -5.79
C VAL A 187 -36.19 -20.08 -6.46
N GLY A 188 -36.71 -21.06 -7.19
CA GLY A 188 -38.07 -21.02 -7.74
C GLY A 188 -39.14 -20.93 -6.65
N TYR A 189 -38.94 -21.64 -5.53
CA TYR A 189 -39.81 -21.55 -4.36
C TYR A 189 -39.77 -20.17 -3.71
N PHE A 190 -38.59 -19.60 -3.44
CA PHE A 190 -38.45 -18.23 -2.91
C PHE A 190 -39.06 -17.19 -3.84
N THR A 191 -38.90 -17.36 -5.16
CA THR A 191 -39.51 -16.47 -6.15
C THR A 191 -41.02 -16.44 -6.03
N ARG A 192 -41.68 -17.60 -5.85
CA ARG A 192 -43.13 -17.65 -5.61
C ARG A 192 -43.53 -16.99 -4.29
N LEU A 193 -42.73 -17.16 -3.23
CA LEU A 193 -43.00 -16.51 -1.94
C LEU A 193 -42.98 -14.98 -2.05
N ARG A 194 -42.05 -14.41 -2.84
CA ARG A 194 -41.96 -12.95 -3.05
C ARG A 194 -43.08 -12.38 -3.91
N THR A 195 -43.55 -13.13 -4.90
CA THR A 195 -44.51 -12.63 -5.90
C THR A 195 -45.96 -12.89 -5.52
N ASN A 196 -46.24 -13.70 -4.49
CA ASN A 196 -47.59 -14.08 -4.11
C ASN A 196 -48.36 -12.91 -3.46
N PRO A 197 -49.43 -12.37 -4.10
CA PRO A 197 -50.23 -11.26 -3.56
C PRO A 197 -50.90 -11.58 -2.22
N SER A 198 -51.10 -12.86 -1.92
CA SER A 198 -51.73 -13.34 -0.68
C SER A 198 -50.92 -12.97 0.57
N TYR A 199 -49.61 -12.73 0.46
CA TYR A 199 -48.76 -12.33 1.59
C TYR A 199 -49.13 -10.93 2.12
N ARG A 200 -49.40 -9.96 1.23
CA ARG A 200 -49.87 -8.62 1.62
C ARG A 200 -51.28 -8.67 2.20
N LYS A 201 -52.13 -9.58 1.72
CA LYS A 201 -53.51 -9.75 2.16
C LYS A 201 -53.61 -10.42 3.54
N ALA A 202 -52.82 -11.46 3.80
CA ALA A 202 -52.78 -12.15 5.08
C ALA A 202 -52.37 -11.25 6.26
N LYS A 203 -51.41 -10.32 6.06
CA LYS A 203 -51.07 -9.30 7.08
C LYS A 203 -52.25 -8.38 7.43
N HIS A 204 -53.07 -8.03 6.44
CA HIS A 204 -54.24 -7.19 6.64
C HIS A 204 -55.35 -7.95 7.36
N ASP A 205 -55.62 -9.19 6.95
CA ASP A 205 -56.67 -10.03 7.52
C ASP A 205 -56.39 -10.41 8.99
N VAL A 206 -55.12 -10.64 9.37
CA VAL A 206 -54.75 -10.86 10.79
C VAL A 206 -54.91 -9.59 11.62
N ALA A 207 -54.54 -8.43 11.08
CA ALA A 207 -54.71 -7.17 11.78
C ALA A 207 -56.17 -6.87 12.08
N GLU A 208 -57.03 -7.10 11.09
CA GLU A 208 -58.48 -6.95 11.23
C GLU A 208 -59.08 -7.97 12.21
N ALA A 209 -58.59 -9.22 12.22
CA ALA A 209 -59.01 -10.24 13.17
C ALA A 209 -58.64 -9.90 14.62
N VAL A 210 -57.44 -9.37 14.86
CA VAL A 210 -56.99 -8.95 16.20
C VAL A 210 -57.78 -7.73 16.67
N GLU A 211 -57.99 -6.73 15.81
CA GLU A 211 -58.84 -5.58 16.13
C GLU A 211 -60.26 -6.01 16.50
N ARG A 212 -60.81 -7.01 15.80
CA ARG A 212 -62.15 -7.55 16.05
C ARG A 212 -62.25 -8.37 17.35
N ILE A 213 -61.20 -9.09 17.74
CA ILE A 213 -61.19 -9.93 18.95
C ILE A 213 -60.98 -9.10 20.21
N PHE A 214 -60.06 -8.12 20.18
CA PHE A 214 -59.65 -7.42 21.40
C PHE A 214 -60.33 -6.07 21.59
N GLY A 215 -60.84 -5.43 20.54
CA GLY A 215 -61.43 -4.09 20.61
C GLY A 215 -60.43 -3.03 21.13
N GLY A 216 -60.68 -1.75 20.84
CA GLY A 216 -59.73 -0.65 21.15
C GLY A 216 -59.39 -0.40 22.64
N LYS A 217 -59.75 -1.28 23.58
CA LYS A 217 -59.57 -1.08 25.04
C LYS A 217 -58.54 -2.00 25.71
N ALA A 218 -57.90 -2.92 24.98
CA ALA A 218 -56.86 -3.79 25.54
C ALA A 218 -55.59 -3.75 24.67
N ARG A 219 -55.02 -2.56 24.45
CA ARG A 219 -53.92 -2.33 23.51
C ARG A 219 -52.67 -3.20 23.81
N GLU A 220 -52.33 -3.41 25.07
CA GLU A 220 -51.19 -4.25 25.48
C GLU A 220 -51.43 -5.75 25.23
N ALA A 221 -52.63 -6.26 25.53
CA ALA A 221 -52.98 -7.65 25.22
C ALA A 221 -53.13 -7.87 23.71
N ALA A 222 -53.70 -6.88 23.01
CA ALA A 222 -53.82 -6.89 21.56
C ALA A 222 -52.45 -6.87 20.88
N GLU A 223 -51.46 -6.10 21.34
CA GLU A 223 -50.10 -6.16 20.77
C GLU A 223 -49.43 -7.52 21.03
N HIS A 224 -49.52 -8.07 22.24
CA HIS A 224 -48.95 -9.39 22.54
C HIS A 224 -49.58 -10.53 21.70
N TRP A 225 -50.90 -10.48 21.49
CA TRP A 225 -51.62 -11.40 20.62
C TRP A 225 -51.42 -11.13 19.13
N TYR A 226 -51.28 -9.87 18.71
CA TYR A 226 -50.95 -9.47 17.33
C TYR A 226 -49.61 -10.05 16.90
N HIS A 227 -48.61 -9.95 17.78
CA HIS A 227 -47.31 -10.57 17.56
C HIS A 227 -47.39 -12.09 17.53
N THR A 228 -48.32 -12.75 18.22
CA THR A 228 -48.44 -14.22 18.22
C THR A 228 -49.24 -14.75 17.02
N LEU A 229 -50.29 -14.05 16.60
CA LEU A 229 -51.23 -14.49 15.55
C LEU A 229 -50.81 -14.10 14.13
N ARG A 230 -49.94 -13.10 13.93
CA ARG A 230 -49.39 -12.72 12.60
C ARG A 230 -48.57 -13.83 11.92
N TYR A 231 -48.36 -14.94 12.63
CA TYR A 231 -47.53 -16.07 12.23
C TYR A 231 -48.31 -17.38 12.05
N ALA A 232 -49.62 -17.38 12.31
CA ALA A 232 -50.40 -18.61 12.29
C ALA A 232 -50.78 -19.09 10.87
N VAL A 233 -50.77 -18.22 9.85
CA VAL A 233 -51.15 -18.62 8.49
C VAL A 233 -50.44 -17.77 7.43
N VAL A 234 -49.32 -18.26 6.92
CA VAL A 234 -48.71 -17.74 5.69
C VAL A 234 -48.13 -18.91 4.85
N PRO A 235 -48.32 -18.94 3.52
CA PRO A 235 -47.74 -19.97 2.66
C PRO A 235 -46.21 -20.01 2.79
N GLY A 236 -45.71 -21.12 3.34
CA GLY A 236 -44.31 -21.37 3.69
C GLY A 236 -44.04 -22.87 3.89
N HIS A 237 -44.85 -23.74 3.26
CA HIS A 237 -44.99 -25.16 3.60
C HIS A 237 -43.66 -25.90 3.83
N LEU A 238 -42.62 -25.63 3.06
CA LEU A 238 -41.37 -26.38 3.24
C LEU A 238 -40.74 -26.17 4.62
N PHE A 239 -40.58 -24.92 5.08
CA PHE A 239 -39.83 -24.65 6.31
C PHE A 239 -40.64 -25.00 7.56
N GLU A 240 -41.95 -24.80 7.52
CA GLU A 240 -42.85 -25.22 8.61
C GLU A 240 -42.87 -26.75 8.75
N GLU A 241 -42.88 -27.50 7.63
CA GLU A 241 -42.75 -28.97 7.64
C GLU A 241 -41.36 -29.43 8.12
N LEU A 242 -40.32 -28.61 7.89
CA LEU A 242 -38.99 -28.80 8.49
C LEU A 242 -38.91 -28.31 9.95
N GLY A 243 -40.01 -27.88 10.56
CA GLY A 243 -40.08 -27.50 11.97
C GLY A 243 -39.60 -26.09 12.31
N PHE A 244 -39.52 -25.19 11.32
CA PHE A 244 -39.19 -23.77 11.52
C PHE A 244 -40.43 -22.89 11.50
N HIS A 245 -40.46 -21.92 12.41
CA HIS A 245 -41.34 -20.77 12.27
C HIS A 245 -40.80 -19.83 11.19
N TYR A 246 -41.57 -19.61 10.13
CA TYR A 246 -41.17 -18.81 8.97
C TYR A 246 -41.69 -17.37 9.03
N PHE A 247 -40.79 -16.41 8.79
CA PHE A 247 -41.03 -14.97 8.86
C PHE A 247 -40.53 -14.25 7.60
N GLY A 248 -41.23 -13.21 7.16
CA GLY A 248 -40.90 -12.49 5.92
C GLY A 248 -41.54 -13.10 4.66
N PRO A 249 -41.29 -12.56 3.46
CA PRO A 249 -40.17 -11.67 3.15
C PRO A 249 -40.30 -10.26 3.73
N VAL A 250 -39.21 -9.74 4.28
CA VAL A 250 -39.06 -8.33 4.72
C VAL A 250 -38.05 -7.60 3.85
N ASP A 251 -38.19 -6.28 3.72
CA ASP A 251 -37.23 -5.44 3.01
C ASP A 251 -35.90 -5.37 3.80
N GLY A 252 -34.83 -5.86 3.19
CA GLY A 252 -33.50 -5.89 3.76
C GLY A 252 -32.76 -4.56 3.76
N HIS A 253 -33.31 -3.52 3.14
CA HIS A 253 -32.74 -2.17 3.13
C HIS A 253 -33.49 -1.18 4.02
N ASP A 254 -34.55 -1.62 4.71
CA ASP A 254 -35.17 -0.87 5.81
C ASP A 254 -34.60 -1.34 7.15
N VAL A 255 -33.48 -0.73 7.55
CA VAL A 255 -32.78 -1.05 8.80
C VAL A 255 -33.67 -0.90 10.04
N GLN A 256 -34.64 0.03 10.04
CA GLN A 256 -35.52 0.23 11.18
C GLN A 256 -36.55 -0.90 11.28
N THR A 257 -37.12 -1.33 10.15
CA THR A 257 -37.98 -2.51 10.11
C THR A 257 -37.22 -3.77 10.52
N LEU A 258 -36.00 -3.96 10.02
CA LEU A 258 -35.15 -5.09 10.42
C LEU A 258 -34.87 -5.11 11.93
N VAL A 259 -34.56 -3.96 12.54
CA VAL A 259 -34.36 -3.88 14.01
C VAL A 259 -35.62 -4.28 14.77
N ARG A 260 -36.81 -3.85 14.32
CA ARG A 260 -38.08 -4.24 14.95
C ARG A 260 -38.32 -5.75 14.83
N GLU A 261 -38.27 -6.29 13.62
CA GLU A 261 -38.54 -7.71 13.38
C GLU A 261 -37.52 -8.62 14.10
N LEU A 262 -36.23 -8.26 14.10
CA LEU A 262 -35.21 -9.02 14.83
C LEU A 262 -35.40 -8.98 16.35
N ARG A 263 -35.88 -7.86 16.91
CA ARG A 263 -36.22 -7.77 18.34
C ARG A 263 -37.37 -8.70 18.69
N ASP A 264 -38.44 -8.68 17.89
CA ASP A 264 -39.60 -9.55 18.11
C ASP A 264 -39.21 -11.03 18.06
N LEU A 265 -38.37 -11.40 17.08
CA LEU A 265 -37.92 -12.78 16.88
C LEU A 265 -36.94 -13.27 17.95
N ARG A 266 -36.32 -12.35 18.71
CA ARG A 266 -35.35 -12.71 19.75
C ARG A 266 -36.00 -13.47 20.92
N ASP A 267 -37.28 -13.23 21.15
CA ASP A 267 -38.03 -13.79 22.29
C ASP A 267 -38.93 -14.97 21.89
N VAL A 268 -39.06 -15.25 20.59
CA VAL A 268 -39.73 -16.45 20.09
C VAL A 268 -38.82 -17.66 20.33
N GLY A 269 -39.34 -18.76 20.88
CA GLY A 269 -38.58 -19.99 21.10
C GLY A 269 -38.47 -20.89 19.85
N GLY A 270 -37.52 -21.82 19.84
CA GLY A 270 -37.36 -22.84 18.80
C GLY A 270 -36.69 -22.35 17.51
N PRO A 271 -36.66 -23.18 16.45
CA PRO A 271 -36.06 -22.84 15.16
C PRO A 271 -36.91 -21.81 14.41
N ARG A 272 -36.27 -20.75 13.92
CA ARG A 272 -36.92 -19.61 13.26
C ARG A 272 -36.20 -19.30 11.96
N LEU A 273 -36.92 -18.94 10.90
CA LEU A 273 -36.35 -18.47 9.64
C LEU A 273 -36.90 -17.09 9.29
N LEU A 274 -36.04 -16.09 9.25
CA LEU A 274 -36.36 -14.76 8.73
C LEU A 274 -35.86 -14.63 7.28
N HIS A 275 -36.80 -14.49 6.35
CA HIS A 275 -36.53 -14.22 4.95
C HIS A 275 -36.39 -12.72 4.73
N VAL A 276 -35.17 -12.28 4.42
CA VAL A 276 -34.80 -10.89 4.13
C VAL A 276 -34.49 -10.76 2.66
N VAL A 277 -35.15 -9.83 1.97
CA VAL A 277 -34.92 -9.57 0.55
C VAL A 277 -33.97 -8.39 0.41
N THR A 278 -32.80 -8.60 -0.21
CA THR A 278 -31.82 -7.53 -0.47
C THR A 278 -31.50 -7.40 -1.96
N GLU A 279 -30.75 -6.37 -2.31
CA GLU A 279 -30.23 -6.11 -3.64
C GLU A 279 -28.69 -6.16 -3.62
N LYS A 280 -28.13 -7.08 -4.39
CA LYS A 280 -26.67 -7.17 -4.54
C LYS A 280 -26.17 -5.90 -5.24
N GLY A 281 -25.23 -5.18 -4.62
CA GLY A 281 -24.74 -3.89 -5.10
C GLY A 281 -25.53 -2.67 -4.61
N HIS A 282 -26.45 -2.84 -3.65
CA HIS A 282 -27.32 -1.76 -3.17
C HIS A 282 -26.58 -0.46 -2.82
N GLY A 283 -27.11 0.67 -3.31
CA GLY A 283 -26.55 2.01 -3.07
C GLY A 283 -25.33 2.36 -3.92
N TYR A 284 -24.93 1.53 -4.90
CA TYR A 284 -23.93 1.87 -5.91
C TYR A 284 -24.37 1.37 -7.29
N GLU A 285 -24.85 2.29 -8.13
CA GLU A 285 -25.53 1.97 -9.39
C GLU A 285 -24.73 1.04 -10.34
N PRO A 286 -23.40 1.21 -10.54
CA PRO A 286 -22.64 0.29 -11.37
C PRO A 286 -22.65 -1.16 -10.85
N ALA A 287 -22.59 -1.35 -9.52
CA ALA A 287 -22.66 -2.69 -8.93
C ALA A 287 -24.07 -3.27 -8.92
N ARG A 288 -25.11 -2.43 -8.90
CA ARG A 288 -26.50 -2.85 -9.05
C ARG A 288 -26.80 -3.35 -10.46
N GLN A 289 -26.29 -2.65 -11.47
CA GLN A 289 -26.51 -2.99 -12.88
C GLN A 289 -25.74 -4.25 -13.31
N ASP A 290 -24.52 -4.43 -12.78
CA ASP A 290 -23.69 -5.60 -13.07
C ASP A 290 -23.14 -6.26 -11.77
N PRO A 291 -24.01 -6.90 -10.97
CA PRO A 291 -23.62 -7.49 -9.69
C PRO A 291 -22.68 -8.69 -9.83
N VAL A 292 -22.55 -9.25 -11.04
CA VAL A 292 -21.60 -10.33 -11.35
C VAL A 292 -20.21 -9.74 -11.47
N LYS A 293 -20.03 -8.70 -12.30
CA LYS A 293 -18.74 -8.00 -12.46
C LYS A 293 -18.26 -7.39 -11.15
N PHE A 294 -19.18 -6.84 -10.36
CA PHE A 294 -18.86 -6.24 -9.07
C PHE A 294 -18.92 -7.23 -7.89
N HIS A 295 -19.15 -8.53 -8.14
CA HIS A 295 -19.07 -9.53 -7.06
C HIS A 295 -17.68 -9.58 -6.45
N GLY A 296 -16.63 -9.55 -7.28
CA GLY A 296 -15.23 -9.45 -6.87
C GLY A 296 -14.51 -8.44 -7.76
N VAL A 297 -14.07 -7.32 -7.19
CA VAL A 297 -13.35 -6.28 -7.92
C VAL A 297 -11.84 -6.42 -7.73
N LYS A 298 -11.08 -6.10 -8.77
CA LYS A 298 -9.63 -5.94 -8.66
C LYS A 298 -9.31 -4.58 -8.04
N PRO A 299 -8.18 -4.45 -7.31
CA PRO A 299 -7.66 -3.14 -6.94
C PRO A 299 -7.56 -2.23 -8.17
N SER A 300 -7.91 -0.96 -8.02
CA SER A 300 -7.58 0.04 -9.03
C SER A 300 -6.06 0.08 -9.20
N PRO A 301 -5.52 0.04 -10.43
CA PRO A 301 -4.08 0.01 -10.63
C PRO A 301 -3.49 1.32 -10.11
N LYS A 302 -2.45 1.21 -9.26
CA LYS A 302 -1.73 2.35 -8.68
C LYS A 302 -0.38 2.50 -9.36
N LYS A 303 0.12 3.72 -9.47
CA LYS A 303 1.51 3.99 -9.83
C LYS A 303 2.45 3.27 -8.85
N PRO A 304 3.52 2.60 -9.29
CA PRO A 304 4.44 1.91 -8.40
C PRO A 304 5.10 2.88 -7.42
N ALA A 305 5.46 2.36 -6.24
CA ALA A 305 6.22 3.13 -5.28
C ALA A 305 7.64 3.40 -5.82
N PRO A 306 8.24 4.57 -5.54
CA PRO A 306 9.67 4.79 -5.81
C PRO A 306 10.52 3.66 -5.24
N ALA A 307 11.59 3.28 -5.95
CA ALA A 307 12.57 2.33 -5.43
C ALA A 307 13.42 3.00 -4.34
N PRO A 308 13.33 2.58 -3.06
CA PRO A 308 14.17 3.12 -2.00
C PRO A 308 15.58 2.53 -2.03
N ASP A 309 16.47 3.16 -1.26
CA ASP A 309 17.82 2.67 -0.97
C ASP A 309 18.66 2.35 -2.21
N VAL A 310 18.61 3.22 -3.22
CA VAL A 310 19.53 3.12 -4.35
C VAL A 310 20.97 3.25 -3.82
N LYS A 311 21.83 2.29 -4.17
CA LYS A 311 23.23 2.21 -3.75
C LYS A 311 24.13 2.04 -4.96
N VAL A 312 25.23 2.79 -4.96
CA VAL A 312 26.23 2.78 -6.04
C VAL A 312 27.63 2.73 -5.40
N PRO A 313 28.23 1.54 -5.27
CA PRO A 313 29.57 1.40 -4.70
C PRO A 313 30.64 1.87 -5.69
N PRO A 314 31.79 2.37 -5.20
CA PRO A 314 32.95 2.64 -6.05
C PRO A 314 33.51 1.34 -6.63
N ALA A 315 33.48 1.19 -7.96
CA ALA A 315 34.13 0.08 -8.65
C ALA A 315 34.47 0.47 -10.10
N ALA A 316 35.26 -0.35 -10.79
CA ALA A 316 35.53 -0.20 -12.23
C ALA A 316 34.26 -0.45 -13.09
N ALA A 317 33.34 -1.28 -12.57
CA ALA A 317 31.98 -1.45 -13.06
C ALA A 317 31.02 -1.39 -11.87
N PRO A 318 30.51 -0.20 -11.50
CA PRO A 318 29.65 -0.07 -10.34
C PRO A 318 28.34 -0.82 -10.56
N GLN A 319 27.98 -1.61 -9.56
CA GLN A 319 26.68 -2.25 -9.48
C GLN A 319 25.69 -1.29 -8.84
N VAL A 320 24.75 -0.77 -9.61
CA VAL A 320 23.61 -0.02 -9.08
C VAL A 320 22.64 -1.05 -8.47
N SER A 321 22.28 -0.87 -7.21
CA SER A 321 21.33 -1.76 -6.52
C SER A 321 20.26 -0.96 -5.80
N TRP A 322 19.06 -1.52 -5.63
CA TRP A 322 17.94 -0.88 -4.94
C TRP A 322 17.05 -1.91 -4.26
N THR A 323 16.22 -1.44 -3.32
CA THR A 323 15.19 -2.28 -2.70
C THR A 323 13.87 -2.12 -3.46
N ARG A 324 13.10 -3.21 -3.58
CA ARG A 324 11.75 -3.19 -4.17
C ARG A 324 10.73 -2.78 -3.11
N ALA A 325 9.99 -1.69 -3.35
CA ALA A 325 8.97 -1.18 -2.43
C ALA A 325 7.53 -1.59 -2.79
N SER A 326 7.29 -2.04 -4.01
CA SER A 326 5.97 -2.47 -4.49
C SER A 326 6.06 -3.79 -5.23
N GLN A 327 4.93 -4.40 -5.57
CA GLN A 327 4.90 -5.61 -6.42
C GLN A 327 4.08 -5.46 -7.70
N ASN A 328 3.71 -4.22 -8.03
CA ASN A 328 2.82 -3.88 -9.13
C ASN A 328 3.53 -3.12 -10.26
N GLU A 329 4.86 -3.10 -10.26
CA GLU A 329 5.66 -2.60 -11.38
C GLU A 329 5.81 -3.65 -12.48
N ASP A 330 5.72 -3.20 -13.72
CA ASP A 330 5.98 -3.99 -14.93
C ASP A 330 7.49 -4.00 -15.25
N GLY A 331 8.23 -3.01 -14.75
CA GLY A 331 9.68 -2.93 -14.88
C GLY A 331 10.32 -1.76 -14.14
N PHE A 332 11.62 -1.60 -14.38
CA PHE A 332 12.43 -0.49 -13.87
C PHE A 332 13.16 0.20 -15.00
N GLU A 333 13.18 1.53 -14.99
CA GLU A 333 14.05 2.35 -15.82
C GLU A 333 15.16 2.91 -14.93
N VAL A 334 16.42 2.76 -15.34
CA VAL A 334 17.55 3.36 -14.64
C VAL A 334 18.09 4.48 -15.48
N HIS A 335 18.17 5.66 -14.90
CA HIS A 335 18.70 6.84 -15.55
C HIS A 335 20.06 7.20 -14.95
N ARG A 336 20.94 7.76 -15.78
CA ARG A 336 22.28 8.18 -15.39
C ARG A 336 22.55 9.62 -15.82
N ARG A 337 23.31 10.35 -15.01
CA ARG A 337 23.94 11.63 -15.38
C ARG A 337 25.30 11.83 -14.74
N VAL A 338 26.01 12.82 -15.24
CA VAL A 338 27.20 13.40 -14.60
C VAL A 338 26.81 14.71 -13.88
N PRO A 339 27.60 15.19 -12.92
CA PRO A 339 27.35 16.48 -12.28
C PRO A 339 27.19 17.61 -13.31
N GLY A 340 26.12 18.40 -13.18
CA GLY A 340 25.79 19.49 -14.11
C GLY A 340 25.29 19.05 -15.50
N GLY A 341 25.29 17.75 -15.81
CA GLY A 341 24.76 17.20 -17.07
C GLY A 341 23.28 16.83 -17.01
N THR A 342 22.71 16.55 -18.17
CA THR A 342 21.33 16.06 -18.33
C THR A 342 21.24 14.56 -18.02
N SER A 343 20.14 14.15 -17.39
CA SER A 343 19.80 12.74 -17.17
C SER A 343 19.38 12.06 -18.48
N PHE A 344 19.85 10.84 -18.70
CA PHE A 344 19.42 10.01 -19.82
C PHE A 344 19.12 8.58 -19.36
N LEU A 345 18.27 7.88 -20.11
CA LEU A 345 17.90 6.50 -19.85
C LEU A 345 19.11 5.59 -20.14
N LEU A 346 19.60 4.90 -19.11
CA LEU A 346 20.70 3.94 -19.23
C LEU A 346 20.19 2.56 -19.63
N SER A 347 19.11 2.08 -19.00
CA SER A 347 18.55 0.75 -19.26
C SER A 347 17.09 0.61 -18.81
N VAL A 348 16.39 -0.35 -19.42
CA VAL A 348 15.04 -0.80 -19.02
C VAL A 348 15.14 -2.27 -18.61
N LEU A 349 14.67 -2.57 -17.41
CA LEU A 349 14.81 -3.86 -16.76
C LEU A 349 13.44 -4.46 -16.44
N PRO A 350 13.29 -5.79 -16.49
CA PRO A 350 12.02 -6.45 -16.18
C PRO A 350 11.63 -6.31 -14.71
N ALA A 351 10.34 -6.49 -14.42
CA ALA A 351 9.82 -6.57 -13.07
C ALA A 351 10.64 -7.52 -12.17
N GLY A 352 10.83 -7.14 -10.91
CA GLY A 352 11.58 -7.93 -9.92
C GLY A 352 13.09 -7.73 -9.95
N THR A 353 13.64 -6.99 -10.92
CA THR A 353 15.07 -6.64 -10.94
C THR A 353 15.42 -5.67 -9.81
N THR A 354 16.53 -5.93 -9.10
CA THR A 354 17.01 -5.08 -7.99
C THR A 354 18.47 -4.63 -8.14
N THR A 355 19.12 -5.03 -9.23
CA THR A 355 20.53 -4.74 -9.49
C THR A 355 20.79 -4.57 -10.99
N MET A 356 21.72 -3.69 -11.33
CA MET A 356 22.26 -3.55 -12.68
C MET A 356 23.76 -3.22 -12.62
N GLU A 357 24.54 -3.79 -13.53
CA GLU A 357 25.92 -3.38 -13.78
C GLU A 357 25.97 -2.23 -14.78
N ASP A 358 26.67 -1.15 -14.45
CA ASP A 358 26.96 -0.05 -15.37
C ASP A 358 28.41 -0.14 -15.88
N ALA A 359 28.58 -0.58 -17.13
CA ALA A 359 29.88 -0.80 -17.74
C ALA A 359 30.41 0.41 -18.53
N GLY A 360 31.72 0.43 -18.78
CA GLY A 360 32.36 1.45 -19.63
C GLY A 360 32.46 2.83 -18.98
N LEU A 361 32.46 2.89 -17.64
CA LEU A 361 32.65 4.14 -16.92
C LEU A 361 34.10 4.59 -16.93
N LEU A 362 34.30 5.90 -16.91
CA LEU A 362 35.64 6.45 -16.74
C LEU A 362 36.05 6.38 -15.27
N PRO A 363 37.33 6.12 -14.97
CA PRO A 363 37.83 6.11 -13.61
C PRO A 363 37.78 7.51 -12.96
N ALA A 364 37.78 7.54 -11.63
CA ALA A 364 37.72 8.75 -10.80
C ALA A 364 36.66 9.78 -11.26
N ARG A 365 35.50 9.30 -11.70
CA ARG A 365 34.41 10.14 -12.24
C ARG A 365 33.11 9.88 -11.49
N THR A 366 32.38 10.96 -11.19
CA THR A 366 31.13 10.88 -10.45
C THR A 366 29.94 10.74 -11.38
N TYR A 367 29.03 9.83 -11.04
CA TYR A 367 27.80 9.53 -11.76
C TYR A 367 26.61 9.52 -10.79
N GLY A 368 25.51 10.13 -11.23
CA GLY A 368 24.24 10.20 -10.51
C GLY A 368 23.22 9.28 -11.15
N TYR A 369 22.45 8.57 -10.33
CA TYR A 369 21.48 7.57 -10.76
C TYR A 369 20.13 7.82 -10.14
N THR A 370 19.07 7.64 -10.93
CA THR A 370 17.69 7.50 -10.46
C THR A 370 17.09 6.23 -11.01
N VAL A 371 16.29 5.55 -10.19
CA VAL A 371 15.59 4.32 -10.56
C VAL A 371 14.09 4.59 -10.53
N HIS A 372 13.43 4.32 -11.65
CA HIS A 372 12.01 4.57 -11.85
C HIS A 372 11.29 3.23 -11.96
N ALA A 373 10.51 2.87 -10.94
CA ALA A 373 9.59 1.73 -11.03
C ALA A 373 8.36 2.16 -11.84
N TRP A 374 7.97 1.41 -12.87
CA TRP A 374 6.90 1.82 -13.79
C TRP A 374 5.87 0.73 -14.06
N ASN A 375 4.65 1.13 -14.40
CA ASN A 375 3.60 0.29 -14.97
C ASN A 375 2.71 1.13 -15.91
N GLU A 376 1.63 0.54 -16.43
CA GLU A 376 0.65 1.22 -17.30
C GLU A 376 0.04 2.52 -16.73
N VAL A 377 0.07 2.71 -15.41
CA VAL A 377 -0.49 3.91 -14.72
C VAL A 377 0.54 5.03 -14.58
N GLY A 378 1.83 4.71 -14.55
CA GLY A 378 2.92 5.69 -14.48
C GLY A 378 4.16 5.18 -13.74
N SER A 379 5.09 6.08 -13.43
CA SER A 379 6.41 5.72 -12.87
C SER A 379 6.80 6.47 -11.58
N GLY A 380 7.20 5.74 -10.53
CA GLY A 380 7.72 6.28 -9.28
C GLY A 380 9.25 6.38 -9.30
N ALA A 381 9.79 7.60 -9.26
CA ALA A 381 11.23 7.86 -9.30
C ALA A 381 11.85 7.88 -7.89
N SER A 382 12.97 7.18 -7.71
CA SER A 382 13.78 7.23 -6.51
C SER A 382 14.38 8.62 -6.28
N ALA A 383 14.90 8.86 -5.06
CA ALA A 383 15.86 9.93 -4.87
C ALA A 383 17.12 9.70 -5.74
N GLU A 384 17.77 10.78 -6.16
CA GLU A 384 19.03 10.70 -6.90
C GLU A 384 20.16 10.27 -5.95
N THR A 385 20.93 9.27 -6.38
CA THR A 385 22.09 8.77 -5.64
C THR A 385 23.35 8.90 -6.48
N TRP A 386 24.44 9.31 -5.84
CA TRP A 386 25.71 9.57 -6.50
C TRP A 386 26.76 8.54 -6.08
N GLY A 387 27.53 8.06 -7.05
CA GLY A 387 28.72 7.23 -6.83
C GLY A 387 29.88 7.74 -7.67
N THR A 388 31.11 7.59 -7.16
CA THR A 388 32.31 7.86 -7.94
C THR A 388 33.07 6.57 -8.18
N THR A 389 33.43 6.32 -9.43
CA THR A 389 34.31 5.20 -9.81
C THR A 389 35.70 5.34 -9.17
N ALA A 390 36.34 4.20 -8.95
CA ALA A 390 37.73 4.17 -8.48
C ALA A 390 38.67 4.81 -9.51
N GLY A 391 39.74 5.46 -9.04
CA GLY A 391 40.82 5.92 -9.89
C GLY A 391 41.73 4.77 -10.33
N THR A 392 42.42 4.92 -11.45
CA THR A 392 43.48 3.99 -11.87
C THR A 392 44.81 4.28 -11.18
N PHE A 393 44.96 5.47 -10.59
CA PHE A 393 46.06 5.85 -9.71
C PHE A 393 45.56 6.77 -8.61
N THR A 394 46.38 6.99 -7.58
CA THR A 394 46.04 7.84 -6.44
C THR A 394 46.99 9.04 -6.38
N PRO A 395 46.56 10.24 -6.80
CA PRO A 395 47.33 11.45 -6.57
C PRO A 395 47.20 11.84 -5.10
N ALA A 396 48.27 12.22 -4.43
CA ALA A 396 48.21 12.78 -3.08
C ALA A 396 49.02 14.07 -3.00
N VAL A 397 48.48 15.10 -2.36
CA VAL A 397 49.21 16.35 -2.14
C VAL A 397 50.12 16.16 -0.94
N VAL A 398 51.42 16.35 -1.12
CA VAL A 398 52.42 16.23 -0.04
C VAL A 398 52.74 17.60 0.54
N LYS A 399 52.85 18.63 -0.31
CA LYS A 399 53.06 20.03 0.09
C LYS A 399 52.31 20.95 -0.86
N GLY A 400 51.75 22.04 -0.32
CA GLY A 400 51.00 22.99 -1.11
C GLY A 400 51.02 24.41 -0.55
N THR A 401 51.10 25.40 -1.43
CA THR A 401 50.87 26.82 -1.12
C THR A 401 49.96 27.47 -2.16
N LEU A 402 49.04 28.31 -1.71
CA LEU A 402 48.01 28.95 -2.51
C LEU A 402 47.92 30.37 -1.99
N ALA A 403 48.03 31.33 -2.90
CA ALA A 403 47.82 32.73 -2.61
C ALA A 403 46.71 33.19 -3.56
N ALA A 404 45.56 33.52 -2.98
CA ALA A 404 44.47 34.22 -3.64
C ALA A 404 44.54 35.70 -3.27
N SER A 405 44.31 36.58 -4.24
CA SER A 405 44.51 38.01 -4.16
C SER A 405 43.38 38.73 -4.88
N ALA A 406 42.88 39.82 -4.31
CA ALA A 406 41.93 40.70 -4.98
C ALA A 406 42.54 41.45 -6.18
N ALA A 407 43.87 41.62 -6.21
CA ALA A 407 44.57 42.25 -7.33
C ALA A 407 44.79 41.28 -8.49
N ALA A 408 44.41 41.72 -9.70
CA ALA A 408 44.46 40.90 -10.90
C ALA A 408 45.88 40.39 -11.26
N GLY A 409 45.97 39.16 -11.74
CA GLY A 409 47.18 38.46 -12.15
C GLY A 409 48.13 38.20 -11.00
N LYS A 410 47.66 38.14 -9.75
CA LYS A 410 48.50 37.89 -8.57
C LYS A 410 48.28 36.54 -7.93
N ASP A 411 47.31 35.77 -8.40
CA ASP A 411 47.06 34.45 -7.83
C ASP A 411 48.14 33.45 -8.22
N ARG A 412 48.44 32.58 -7.26
CA ARG A 412 49.49 31.56 -7.40
C ARG A 412 49.08 30.31 -6.66
N VAL A 413 49.34 29.16 -7.28
CA VAL A 413 49.28 27.87 -6.59
C VAL A 413 50.53 27.08 -6.89
N LYS A 414 51.08 26.43 -5.86
CA LYS A 414 52.18 25.48 -6.00
C LYS A 414 51.80 24.22 -5.24
N ILE A 415 51.88 23.08 -5.90
CA ILE A 415 51.54 21.78 -5.35
C ILE A 415 52.68 20.83 -5.68
N ASP A 416 53.15 20.13 -4.67
CA ASP A 416 54.08 19.01 -4.74
C ASP A 416 53.32 17.78 -4.25
N GLY A 417 53.29 16.71 -5.04
CA GLY A 417 52.52 15.53 -4.71
C GLY A 417 53.10 14.23 -5.26
N THR A 418 52.48 13.13 -4.86
CA THR A 418 52.72 11.78 -5.38
C THR A 418 51.60 11.34 -6.32
N LEU A 419 51.90 10.36 -7.16
CA LEU A 419 50.99 9.67 -8.07
C LEU A 419 51.21 8.16 -7.85
N GLU A 420 50.63 7.60 -6.80
CA GLU A 420 50.79 6.19 -6.48
C GLU A 420 50.05 5.32 -7.51
N GLY A 421 50.72 4.29 -8.04
CA GLY A 421 50.19 3.45 -9.12
C GLY A 421 50.32 4.02 -10.53
N ALA A 422 50.90 5.22 -10.69
CA ALA A 422 50.97 5.94 -11.97
C ALA A 422 52.16 5.55 -12.89
N GLY A 423 52.73 4.36 -12.73
CA GLY A 423 53.98 3.95 -13.40
C GLY A 423 53.92 3.91 -14.93
N ALA A 424 52.72 3.97 -15.52
CA ALA A 424 52.47 3.88 -16.96
C ALA A 424 51.98 5.18 -17.62
N LEU A 425 51.84 6.30 -16.89
CA LEU A 425 51.26 7.52 -17.46
C LEU A 425 52.11 8.07 -18.62
N SER A 426 51.46 8.35 -19.76
CA SER A 426 52.11 8.86 -20.97
C SER A 426 51.53 10.23 -21.38
N PRO A 427 51.70 11.29 -20.57
CA PRO A 427 51.05 12.59 -20.77
C PRO A 427 51.46 13.32 -22.06
N VAL A 428 52.58 12.92 -22.67
CA VAL A 428 52.99 13.42 -23.99
C VAL A 428 52.11 12.84 -25.09
N VAL A 429 51.73 11.57 -25.00
CA VAL A 429 50.93 10.86 -26.02
C VAL A 429 49.44 11.06 -25.77
N GLU A 430 49.01 10.97 -24.52
CA GLU A 430 47.60 10.92 -24.15
C GLU A 430 47.02 12.29 -23.75
N GLY A 431 47.89 13.28 -23.54
CA GLY A 431 47.51 14.55 -22.94
C GLY A 431 47.27 14.40 -21.43
N MET A 432 47.12 15.53 -20.75
CA MET A 432 46.94 15.54 -19.30
C MET A 432 46.05 16.68 -18.85
N THR A 433 45.14 16.41 -17.93
CA THR A 433 44.30 17.43 -17.29
C THR A 433 44.54 17.42 -15.79
N ILE A 434 44.70 18.61 -15.20
CA ILE A 434 44.76 18.79 -13.74
C ILE A 434 43.71 19.81 -13.36
N ARG A 435 42.80 19.43 -12.46
CA ARG A 435 41.78 20.30 -11.90
C ARG A 435 42.01 20.49 -10.41
N LEU A 436 41.80 21.72 -9.97
CA LEU A 436 41.89 22.13 -8.58
C LEU A 436 40.56 22.76 -8.16
N GLY A 437 39.97 22.22 -7.08
CA GLY A 437 38.61 22.57 -6.64
C GLY A 437 37.60 21.49 -7.03
N GLY A 438 36.35 21.65 -6.59
CA GLY A 438 35.33 20.61 -6.73
C GLY A 438 35.01 20.24 -8.17
N GLU A 439 34.69 18.98 -8.44
CA GLU A 439 34.46 18.41 -9.78
C GLU A 439 33.51 19.24 -10.67
N ALA A 440 32.44 19.80 -10.10
CA ALA A 440 31.45 20.62 -10.83
C ALA A 440 31.89 22.09 -11.05
N ALA A 441 32.83 22.60 -10.26
CA ALA A 441 33.25 24.00 -10.29
C ALA A 441 34.73 24.15 -9.85
N PRO A 442 35.70 23.65 -10.63
CA PRO A 442 37.11 23.84 -10.31
C PRO A 442 37.49 25.31 -10.46
N PHE A 443 38.22 25.88 -9.49
CA PHE A 443 38.72 27.26 -9.60
C PHE A 443 39.94 27.36 -10.52
N PHE A 444 40.59 26.24 -10.83
CA PHE A 444 41.67 26.16 -11.82
C PHE A 444 41.63 24.84 -12.57
N THR A 445 41.78 24.91 -13.90
CA THR A 445 41.94 23.75 -14.78
C THR A 445 43.13 23.99 -15.70
N LEU A 446 44.08 23.04 -15.69
CA LEU A 446 45.12 22.91 -16.70
C LEU A 446 44.72 21.78 -17.65
N THR A 447 44.70 22.07 -18.95
CA THR A 447 44.57 21.06 -20.01
C THR A 447 45.81 21.13 -20.89
N VAL A 448 46.62 20.07 -20.85
CA VAL A 448 47.76 19.85 -21.74
C VAL A 448 47.30 18.92 -22.86
N PRO A 449 47.24 19.37 -24.12
CA PRO A 449 46.83 18.51 -25.21
C PRO A 449 47.86 17.40 -25.46
N ALA A 450 47.39 16.28 -26.00
CA ALA A 450 48.24 15.24 -26.58
C ALA A 450 49.20 15.83 -27.63
N ALA A 451 50.38 15.24 -27.74
CA ALA A 451 51.47 15.68 -28.63
C ALA A 451 51.88 17.16 -28.46
N SER A 452 51.76 17.73 -27.26
CA SER A 452 52.19 19.11 -27.01
C SER A 452 53.70 19.28 -27.19
N ASN A 453 54.10 20.16 -28.11
CA ASN A 453 55.52 20.52 -28.37
C ASN A 453 56.19 21.28 -27.20
N SER A 454 55.45 21.59 -26.14
CA SER A 454 55.94 22.31 -24.96
C SER A 454 56.54 21.38 -23.89
N TRP A 455 56.42 20.06 -24.06
CA TRP A 455 57.12 19.10 -23.22
C TRP A 455 58.63 19.13 -23.45
N ARG A 456 59.39 18.92 -22.38
CA ARG A 456 60.84 18.69 -22.39
C ARG A 456 61.14 17.49 -21.50
N ALA A 457 61.85 16.51 -22.03
CA ALA A 457 62.30 15.34 -21.29
C ALA A 457 63.80 15.46 -20.96
N LYS A 458 64.18 15.23 -19.70
CA LYS A 458 65.59 15.14 -19.28
C LYS A 458 65.74 14.13 -18.16
N ALA A 459 66.54 13.09 -18.38
CA ALA A 459 66.82 12.03 -17.39
C ALA A 459 65.55 11.42 -16.76
N GLY A 460 64.55 11.07 -17.60
CA GLY A 460 63.28 10.47 -17.15
C GLY A 460 62.27 11.45 -16.56
N ARG A 461 62.63 12.73 -16.35
CA ARG A 461 61.71 13.78 -15.91
C ARG A 461 61.10 14.51 -17.08
N LEU A 462 59.80 14.78 -16.99
CA LEU A 462 59.04 15.53 -17.97
C LEU A 462 58.69 16.90 -17.39
N THR A 463 59.04 17.96 -18.11
CA THR A 463 58.64 19.33 -17.76
C THR A 463 57.80 19.92 -18.89
N TRP A 464 56.61 20.39 -18.54
CA TRP A 464 55.76 21.19 -19.42
C TRP A 464 55.70 22.64 -18.91
N LYS A 465 55.65 23.59 -19.84
CA LYS A 465 55.45 25.02 -19.54
C LYS A 465 54.41 25.59 -20.48
N SER A 466 53.58 26.50 -19.97
CA SER A 466 52.73 27.32 -20.82
C SER A 466 53.58 28.17 -21.79
N ALA A 467 53.03 28.49 -22.96
CA ALA A 467 53.75 29.24 -23.98
C ALA A 467 54.20 30.62 -23.47
N ALA A 468 55.31 31.13 -24.01
CA ALA A 468 55.80 32.45 -23.63
C ALA A 468 54.72 33.53 -23.85
N GLY A 469 54.57 34.45 -22.90
CA GLY A 469 53.55 35.51 -22.95
C GLY A 469 52.15 35.11 -22.47
N THR A 470 51.86 33.82 -22.30
CA THR A 470 50.56 33.37 -21.77
C THR A 470 50.40 33.64 -20.27
N LYS A 471 49.18 34.00 -19.87
CA LYS A 471 48.73 34.08 -18.48
C LYS A 471 47.50 33.16 -18.32
N PRO A 472 47.42 32.33 -17.26
CA PRO A 472 48.43 32.14 -16.23
C PRO A 472 49.70 31.47 -16.76
N LYS A 473 50.84 31.78 -16.12
CA LYS A 473 52.10 31.07 -16.34
C LYS A 473 52.04 29.75 -15.58
N VAL A 474 52.10 28.65 -16.29
CA VAL A 474 51.99 27.31 -15.70
C VAL A 474 53.26 26.52 -15.99
N LYS A 475 53.75 25.81 -14.98
CA LYS A 475 54.81 24.81 -15.10
C LYS A 475 54.35 23.53 -14.41
N LEU A 476 54.48 22.42 -15.10
CA LEU A 476 54.22 21.08 -14.58
C LEU A 476 55.50 20.26 -14.72
N ASP A 477 56.05 19.80 -13.61
CA ASP A 477 57.15 18.84 -13.58
C ASP A 477 56.59 17.47 -13.15
N LEU A 478 56.92 16.41 -13.89
CA LEU A 478 56.53 15.03 -13.61
C LEU A 478 57.77 14.14 -13.57
N ASP A 479 57.76 13.21 -12.64
CA ASP A 479 58.74 12.13 -12.52
C ASP A 479 57.97 10.82 -12.43
N PRO A 480 57.56 10.23 -13.58
CA PRO A 480 56.70 9.05 -13.60
C PRO A 480 57.32 7.85 -12.90
N ALA A 481 58.64 7.67 -13.04
CA ALA A 481 59.38 6.58 -12.40
C ALA A 481 59.34 6.65 -10.86
N ARG A 482 59.31 7.87 -10.30
CA ARG A 482 59.17 8.09 -8.86
C ARG A 482 57.72 8.31 -8.42
N GLY A 483 56.77 8.37 -9.36
CA GLY A 483 55.38 8.73 -9.09
C GLY A 483 55.27 10.08 -8.38
N THR A 484 55.95 11.13 -8.86
CA THR A 484 55.84 12.48 -8.24
C THR A 484 55.50 13.55 -9.27
N PHE A 485 54.80 14.59 -8.81
CA PHE A 485 54.50 15.76 -9.61
C PHE A 485 54.70 17.07 -8.85
N ARG A 486 54.99 18.13 -9.60
CA ARG A 486 54.98 19.51 -9.12
C ARG A 486 54.22 20.39 -10.12
N LEU A 487 53.11 20.95 -9.67
CA LEU A 487 52.39 22.01 -10.39
C LEU A 487 52.76 23.37 -9.82
N SER A 488 53.08 24.33 -10.69
CA SER A 488 53.32 25.73 -10.32
C SER A 488 52.56 26.64 -11.27
N VAL A 489 51.59 27.36 -10.71
CA VAL A 489 50.76 28.34 -11.41
C VAL A 489 51.08 29.72 -10.85
N ALA A 490 51.29 30.67 -11.73
CA ALA A 490 51.63 32.05 -11.41
C ALA A 490 50.89 33.00 -12.33
N SER A 491 50.62 34.21 -11.84
CA SER A 491 49.94 35.23 -12.63
C SER A 491 48.55 34.79 -13.10
N ALA A 492 47.83 34.11 -12.22
CA ALA A 492 46.45 33.70 -12.44
C ALA A 492 45.47 34.71 -11.82
N ASP A 493 44.20 34.50 -12.17
CA ASP A 493 43.01 35.14 -11.62
C ASP A 493 42.01 34.01 -11.34
N PHE A 494 42.04 33.44 -10.14
CA PHE A 494 41.13 32.37 -9.76
C PHE A 494 39.75 32.96 -9.49
N ALA A 495 38.70 32.32 -10.02
CA ALA A 495 37.33 32.81 -9.91
C ALA A 495 36.83 32.90 -8.44
N ALA A 496 37.41 32.11 -7.54
CA ALA A 496 37.21 32.19 -6.08
C ALA A 496 38.39 31.51 -5.35
N ALA A 497 38.71 31.96 -4.12
CA ALA A 497 39.57 31.20 -3.22
C ALA A 497 38.84 29.92 -2.77
N PRO A 498 39.49 28.75 -2.70
CA PRO A 498 38.83 27.52 -2.30
C PRO A 498 38.32 27.64 -0.86
N ALA A 499 37.07 27.22 -0.66
CA ALA A 499 36.61 26.78 0.66
C ALA A 499 37.53 25.65 1.15
N ALA A 500 37.67 25.46 2.47
CA ALA A 500 38.73 24.70 3.14
C ALA A 500 39.15 23.33 2.51
N ALA A 501 38.30 22.66 1.73
CA ALA A 501 38.65 21.44 1.00
C ALA A 501 39.09 21.71 -0.46
N LEU A 502 40.32 21.31 -0.79
CA LEU A 502 40.87 21.28 -2.13
C LEU A 502 40.82 19.85 -2.69
N GLU A 503 40.02 19.64 -3.73
CA GLU A 503 40.13 18.44 -4.55
C GLU A 503 41.24 18.64 -5.60
N CYS A 504 42.17 17.68 -5.69
CA CYS A 504 43.14 17.59 -6.77
C CYS A 504 42.78 16.38 -7.64
N TRP A 505 42.24 16.66 -8.82
CA TRP A 505 41.90 15.65 -9.80
C TRP A 505 42.90 15.70 -10.95
N ILE A 506 43.44 14.55 -11.30
CA ILE A 506 44.43 14.40 -12.36
C ILE A 506 43.94 13.32 -13.31
N ALA A 507 44.02 13.58 -14.61
CA ALA A 507 43.80 12.59 -15.65
C ALA A 507 44.87 12.66 -16.74
N CYS A 508 45.24 11.51 -17.28
CA CYS A 508 46.11 11.32 -18.42
C CYS A 508 45.42 10.33 -19.35
N GLY A 509 44.97 10.75 -20.52
CA GLY A 509 44.11 9.91 -21.35
C GLY A 509 42.88 9.40 -20.61
N LEU A 510 42.74 8.07 -20.53
CA LEU A 510 41.67 7.40 -19.77
C LEU A 510 42.03 7.13 -18.31
N ASP A 511 43.31 7.24 -17.95
CA ASP A 511 43.75 7.09 -16.56
C ASP A 511 43.38 8.34 -15.77
N ALA A 512 42.77 8.14 -14.60
CA ALA A 512 42.40 9.24 -13.73
C ALA A 512 42.51 8.86 -12.26
N GLY A 513 42.78 9.87 -11.45
CA GLY A 513 42.89 9.75 -10.01
C GLY A 513 42.50 11.06 -9.33
N ARG A 514 42.05 10.95 -8.09
CA ARG A 514 41.65 12.11 -7.29
C ARG A 514 42.11 11.98 -5.84
N SER A 515 42.49 13.11 -5.25
CA SER A 515 42.59 13.27 -3.79
C SER A 515 41.74 14.42 -3.32
N LEU A 516 41.18 14.25 -2.13
CA LEU A 516 40.56 15.31 -1.38
C LEU A 516 41.48 15.70 -0.24
N GLU A 517 41.90 16.96 -0.24
CA GLU A 517 42.89 17.45 0.69
C GLU A 517 42.43 18.77 1.31
N THR A 518 42.51 18.89 2.62
CA THR A 518 42.06 20.13 3.29
C THR A 518 43.23 21.08 3.47
N TRP A 519 43.06 22.32 3.01
CA TRP A 519 44.04 23.38 3.18
C TRP A 519 43.64 24.28 4.33
N GLN A 520 44.63 24.76 5.07
CA GLN A 520 44.40 25.69 6.16
C GLN A 520 44.87 27.08 5.77
N GLU A 521 44.04 28.08 6.07
CA GLU A 521 44.46 29.47 5.93
C GLU A 521 45.59 29.74 6.94
N SER A 522 46.72 30.24 6.44
CA SER A 522 47.90 30.48 7.26
C SER A 522 47.64 31.51 8.37
N LYS A 523 46.73 32.46 8.11
CA LYS A 523 46.11 33.37 9.07
C LYS A 523 44.70 33.72 8.56
N PRO A 524 43.68 33.84 9.42
CA PRO A 524 42.34 34.23 9.01
C PRO A 524 42.35 35.51 8.15
N GLY A 525 41.74 35.46 6.97
CA GLY A 525 41.60 36.59 6.04
C GLY A 525 42.88 37.00 5.28
N SER A 526 43.95 36.20 5.35
CA SER A 526 45.22 36.48 4.66
C SER A 526 45.20 36.15 3.16
N GLY A 527 44.23 35.35 2.70
CA GLY A 527 44.20 34.82 1.33
C GLY A 527 45.34 33.85 1.02
N LYS A 528 46.10 33.43 2.04
CA LYS A 528 47.24 32.52 1.91
C LYS A 528 46.94 31.22 2.61
N PHE A 529 46.93 30.14 1.86
CA PHE A 529 46.64 28.81 2.36
C PHE A 529 47.87 27.91 2.23
N ARG A 530 47.97 26.95 3.15
CA ARG A 530 49.01 25.92 3.14
C ARG A 530 48.39 24.56 3.40
N PHE A 531 49.04 23.56 2.83
CA PHE A 531 48.79 22.19 3.23
C PHE A 531 49.20 22.01 4.71
N PRO A 532 48.34 21.45 5.57
CA PRO A 532 48.68 21.25 6.97
C PRO A 532 49.92 20.36 7.08
N ALA A 533 50.84 20.70 7.99
CA ALA A 533 51.92 19.79 8.31
C ALA A 533 51.28 18.52 8.89
N LYS A 534 51.50 17.35 8.25
CA LYS A 534 51.18 16.07 8.91
C LYS A 534 51.90 16.10 10.25
N GLY A 535 51.13 15.97 11.34
CA GLY A 535 51.70 15.82 12.68
C GLY A 535 52.80 14.77 12.63
N MET A 536 53.98 15.13 13.13
CA MET A 536 55.06 14.20 13.39
C MET A 536 54.60 13.09 14.33
#